data_AF-A0A2D0JJT9-F1
#
_entry.id   AF-A0A2D0JJT9-F1
#
_cell.length_a   1.000
_cell.length_b   1.000
_cell.length_c   1.000
_cell.angle_alpha   90.00
_cell.angle_beta   90.00
_cell.angle_gamma   90.00
#
_symmetry.space_group_name_H-M   'P 1'
#
loop_
_entity.id
_entity.type
_entity.pdbx_description
1 polymer ?
#
loop_
_entity_poly.entity_id
_entity_poly.type
_entity_poly.pdbx_seq_one_letter_code
_entity_poly.pdbx_strand_id
1 'polypeptide(L)'
;MKTEYAVTGVNDLSDPTDRYELENPTWDDSYPDYLAEECANDYYANHDGWEDYWPIEITVFNDGESIGTFSIKLKYDHVFSATRMN
;
A
#
# COMPACT_ATOMS: atom_id res chain seq x y z
N MET A 1 4.66 -5.18 -17.75
CA MET A 1 5.07 -4.89 -16.37
C MET A 1 3.86 -5.08 -15.51
N LYS A 2 3.90 -6.07 -14.62
CA LYS A 2 2.85 -6.37 -13.67
C LYS A 2 3.38 -6.05 -12.28
N THR A 3 2.73 -5.11 -11.58
CA THR A 3 3.05 -4.81 -10.19
C THR A 3 2.09 -5.56 -9.28
N GLU A 4 2.67 -6.30 -8.34
CA GLU A 4 1.91 -7.04 -7.33
C GLU A 4 2.41 -6.63 -5.95
N TYR A 5 1.59 -6.83 -4.93
CA TYR A 5 2.00 -6.61 -3.55
C TYR A 5 1.31 -7.58 -2.59
N ALA A 6 1.97 -7.80 -1.46
CA ALA A 6 1.49 -8.66 -0.37
C ALA A 6 1.60 -7.92 0.95
N VAL A 7 0.52 -7.93 1.73
CA VAL A 7 0.48 -7.39 3.10
C VAL A 7 0.85 -8.52 4.07
N THR A 8 1.82 -8.26 4.93
CA THR A 8 2.31 -9.24 5.91
C THR A 8 1.20 -9.62 6.88
N GLY A 9 0.93 -10.93 7.01
CA GLY A 9 -0.14 -11.46 7.88
C GLY A 9 -1.51 -11.52 7.23
N VAL A 10 -1.68 -10.97 6.02
CA VAL A 10 -2.91 -11.06 5.21
C VAL A 10 -2.69 -12.02 4.04
N ASN A 11 -1.56 -11.88 3.34
CA ASN A 11 -1.22 -12.66 2.16
C ASN A 11 -0.02 -13.61 2.44
N ASP A 12 0.03 -14.74 1.75
CA ASP A 12 1.22 -15.58 1.62
C ASP A 12 2.19 -14.97 0.60
N LEU A 13 3.27 -14.36 1.11
CA LEU A 13 4.34 -13.75 0.31
C LEU A 13 4.95 -14.70 -0.74
N SER A 14 4.94 -16.01 -0.48
CA SER A 14 5.54 -17.02 -1.35
C SER A 14 4.61 -17.51 -2.45
N ASP A 15 3.30 -17.25 -2.36
CA ASP A 15 2.29 -17.64 -3.35
C ASP A 15 1.88 -16.42 -4.21
N PRO A 16 2.30 -16.33 -5.48
CA PRO A 16 1.90 -15.23 -6.36
C PRO A 16 0.39 -15.10 -6.56
N THR A 17 -0.37 -16.18 -6.35
CA THR A 17 -1.83 -16.16 -6.53
C THR A 17 -2.58 -15.53 -5.36
N ASP A 18 -1.90 -15.36 -4.21
CA ASP A 18 -2.45 -14.71 -3.03
C ASP A 18 -2.02 -13.23 -2.90
N ARG A 19 -1.31 -12.69 -3.91
CA ARG A 19 -0.90 -11.28 -3.96
C ARG A 19 -1.97 -10.44 -4.63
N TYR A 20 -2.07 -9.18 -4.22
CA TYR A 20 -2.89 -8.19 -4.92
C TYR A 20 -2.14 -7.63 -6.12
N GLU A 21 -2.88 -7.26 -7.17
CA GLU A 21 -2.34 -6.62 -8.37
C GLU A 21 -2.68 -5.13 -8.34
N LEU A 22 -1.66 -4.28 -8.46
CA LEU A 22 -1.87 -2.83 -8.54
C LEU A 22 -2.17 -2.45 -10.00
N GLU A 23 -3.36 -1.92 -10.27
CA GLU A 23 -3.75 -1.50 -11.61
C GLU A 23 -3.11 -0.17 -12.01
N ASN A 24 -2.55 -0.12 -13.22
CA ASN A 24 -1.96 1.08 -13.83
C ASN A 24 -0.94 1.83 -12.94
N PRO A 25 0.09 1.15 -12.40
CA PRO A 25 1.04 1.75 -11.47
C PRO A 25 1.85 2.85 -12.15
N THR A 26 2.11 3.94 -11.43
CA THR A 26 3.12 4.92 -11.86
C THR A 26 4.49 4.42 -11.40
N TRP A 27 5.27 3.87 -12.32
CA TRP A 27 6.57 3.29 -12.01
C TRP A 27 7.72 4.27 -12.25
N ASP A 28 8.53 4.46 -11.20
CA ASP A 28 9.85 5.08 -11.27
C ASP A 28 10.82 4.28 -10.39
N ASP A 29 11.78 3.60 -11.02
CA ASP A 29 12.83 2.82 -10.34
C ASP A 29 13.60 3.64 -9.28
N SER A 30 13.59 4.96 -9.40
CA SER A 30 14.28 5.88 -8.49
C SER A 30 13.52 6.13 -7.19
N TYR A 31 12.21 5.85 -7.16
CA TYR A 31 11.30 6.12 -6.03
C TYR A 31 10.41 4.89 -5.71
N PRO A 32 11.01 3.77 -5.29
CA PRO A 32 10.27 2.55 -4.96
C PRO A 32 9.33 2.72 -3.75
N ASP A 33 9.60 3.72 -2.90
CA ASP A 33 8.72 4.14 -1.81
C ASP A 33 7.39 4.70 -2.31
N TYR A 34 7.39 5.48 -3.39
CA TYR A 34 6.16 5.98 -4.01
C TYR A 34 5.26 4.83 -4.50
N LEU A 35 5.84 3.79 -5.11
CA LEU A 35 5.06 2.63 -5.54
C LEU A 35 4.46 1.89 -4.34
N ALA A 36 5.21 1.75 -3.25
CA ALA A 36 4.71 1.13 -2.02
C ALA A 36 3.56 1.96 -1.38
N GLU A 37 3.59 3.29 -1.50
CA GLU A 37 2.48 4.16 -1.11
C GLU A 37 1.24 3.96 -2.00
N GLU A 38 1.41 3.78 -3.32
CA GLU A 38 0.27 3.45 -4.21
C GLU A 38 -0.34 2.09 -3.88
N CYS A 39 0.48 1.06 -3.60
CA CYS A 39 0.02 -0.24 -3.13
C CYS A 39 -0.76 -0.12 -1.81
N ALA A 40 -0.29 0.69 -0.88
CA ALA A 40 -0.97 0.91 0.39
C ALA A 40 -2.32 1.63 0.23
N ASN A 41 -2.40 2.59 -0.70
CA ASN A 41 -3.64 3.28 -1.02
C ASN A 41 -4.67 2.34 -1.67
N ASP A 42 -4.21 1.48 -2.58
CA ASP A 42 -5.04 0.41 -3.17
C ASP A 42 -5.53 -0.57 -2.09
N TYR A 43 -4.66 -1.04 -1.20
CA TYR A 43 -5.02 -1.91 -0.09
C TYR A 43 -6.09 -1.28 0.82
N TYR A 44 -5.89 -0.02 1.20
CA TYR A 44 -6.83 0.73 2.03
C TYR A 44 -8.20 0.85 1.36
N ALA A 45 -8.24 1.15 0.06
CA ALA A 45 -9.48 1.42 -0.66
C ALA A 45 -10.24 0.16 -1.10
N ASN A 46 -9.52 -0.91 -1.45
CA ASN A 46 -10.08 -2.05 -2.20
C ASN A 46 -9.96 -3.39 -1.48
N HIS A 47 -9.19 -3.49 -0.39
CA HIS A 47 -8.86 -4.76 0.27
C HIS A 47 -9.01 -4.70 1.80
N ASP A 48 -10.02 -3.97 2.27
CA ASP A 48 -10.38 -3.82 3.69
C ASP A 48 -9.27 -3.21 4.58
N GLY A 49 -8.20 -2.65 4.00
CA GLY A 49 -7.13 -2.01 4.74
C GLY A 49 -7.57 -0.79 5.57
N TRP A 50 -8.76 -0.26 5.33
CA TRP A 50 -9.38 0.79 6.14
C TRP A 50 -9.80 0.32 7.55
N GLU A 51 -9.99 -1.00 7.76
CA GLU A 51 -10.28 -1.59 9.07
C GLU A 51 -9.01 -2.04 9.83
N ASP A 52 -7.85 -2.06 9.17
CA ASP A 52 -6.63 -2.66 9.71
C ASP A 52 -5.84 -1.71 10.64
N TYR A 53 -4.89 -2.29 11.39
CA TYR A 53 -4.04 -1.56 12.32
C TYR A 53 -2.74 -1.10 11.66
N TRP A 54 -2.68 0.19 11.33
CA TRP A 54 -1.48 0.81 10.78
C TRP A 54 -0.45 1.16 11.88
N PRO A 55 0.87 1.00 11.64
CA PRO A 55 1.50 0.69 10.35
C PRO A 55 1.43 -0.79 9.95
N ILE A 56 1.40 -1.02 8.65
CA ILE A 56 1.48 -2.35 8.02
C ILE A 56 2.81 -2.53 7.31
N GLU A 57 3.14 -3.78 6.97
CA GLU A 57 4.31 -4.12 6.15
C GLU A 57 3.85 -4.67 4.79
N ILE A 58 4.22 -3.97 3.72
CA ILE A 58 3.91 -4.37 2.33
C ILE A 58 5.20 -4.80 1.64
N THR A 59 5.19 -5.97 1.01
CA THR A 59 6.22 -6.36 0.04
C THR A 59 5.71 -6.13 -1.36
N VAL A 60 6.47 -5.40 -2.15
CA VAL A 60 6.13 -5.08 -3.54
C VAL A 60 6.94 -5.98 -4.48
N PHE A 61 6.30 -6.39 -5.56
CA PHE A 61 6.86 -7.23 -6.61
C PHE A 61 6.65 -6.59 -7.98
N ASN A 62 7.63 -6.76 -8.87
CA ASN A 62 7.53 -6.38 -10.26
C ASN A 62 7.85 -7.58 -11.16
N ASP A 63 6.91 -7.96 -12.02
CA ASP A 63 6.99 -9.16 -12.87
C ASP A 63 7.39 -10.43 -12.07
N GLY A 64 6.92 -10.52 -10.81
CA GLY A 64 7.15 -11.62 -9.87
C GLY A 64 8.40 -11.50 -8.99
N GLU A 65 9.33 -10.58 -9.29
CA GLU A 65 10.53 -10.34 -8.49
C GLU A 65 10.26 -9.33 -7.37
N SER A 66 10.72 -9.61 -6.15
CA SER A 66 10.55 -8.69 -5.02
C SER A 66 11.48 -7.48 -5.19
N ILE A 67 10.89 -6.28 -5.15
CA ILE A 67 11.65 -5.02 -5.19
C ILE A 67 11.99 -4.52 -3.78
N GLY A 68 11.23 -4.96 -2.76
CA GLY A 68 11.48 -4.63 -1.37
C GLY A 68 10.24 -4.77 -0.47
N THR A 69 10.49 -4.72 0.84
CA THR A 69 9.47 -4.66 1.88
C THR A 69 9.51 -3.29 2.57
N PHE A 70 8.34 -2.68 2.74
CA PHE A 70 8.18 -1.32 3.22
C PHE A 70 7.24 -1.29 4.42
N SER A 71 7.61 -0.53 5.46
CA SER A 71 6.72 -0.25 6.58
C SER A 71 5.92 1.02 6.26
N ILE A 72 4.61 0.87 6.08
CA ILE A 72 3.72 1.95 5.67
C ILE A 72 2.92 2.45 6.86
N LYS A 73 2.96 3.76 7.09
CA LYS A 73 2.15 4.45 8.11
C LYS A 73 1.00 5.16 7.42
N LEU A 74 -0.23 4.93 7.90
CA LEU A 74 -1.36 5.76 7.51
C LEU A 74 -1.26 7.13 8.19
N LYS A 75 -1.11 8.18 7.39
CA LYS A 75 -1.13 9.56 7.89
C LYS A 75 -2.53 10.14 7.69
N TYR A 76 -3.20 10.44 8.79
CA TYR A 76 -4.41 11.26 8.76
C TYR A 76 -4.02 12.75 8.83
N ASP A 77 -4.00 13.44 7.69
CA ASP A 77 -3.90 14.90 7.66
C ASP A 77 -5.26 15.51 8.05
N HIS A 78 -5.59 15.35 9.32
CA HIS A 78 -6.81 15.84 9.94
C HIS A 78 -6.69 17.34 10.24
N VAL A 79 -6.81 18.15 9.19
CA VAL A 79 -6.87 19.61 9.31
C VAL A 79 -8.32 20.03 9.62
N PHE A 80 -8.56 20.38 10.88
CA PHE A 80 -9.85 20.89 11.32
C PHE A 80 -9.79 22.40 11.57
N SER A 81 -10.82 23.12 11.15
CA SER A 81 -11.02 24.53 11.53
C SER A 81 -12.42 24.71 12.12
N ALA A 82 -12.54 25.63 13.08
CA ALA A 82 -13.79 25.92 13.76
C ALA A 82 -13.94 27.44 13.96
N THR A 83 -15.17 27.93 13.78
CA THR A 83 -15.55 29.32 14.06
C THR A 83 -16.62 29.34 15.13
N ARG A 84 -16.47 30.21 16.13
CA ARG A 84 -17.45 30.40 17.21
C ARG A 84 -18.77 30.93 16.65
N MET A 85 -19.87 30.26 16.95
CA MET A 85 -21.20 30.79 16.72
C MET A 85 -21.67 31.58 17.95
N ASN A 86 -22.10 32.81 17.69
CA ASN A 86 -22.83 33.67 18.62
C ASN A 86 -24.25 33.86 18.09
#